data_AF-A0A1C6UBM6-F1
#
_entry.id   AF-A0A1C6UBM6-F1
#
_cell.length_a   1.000
_cell.length_b   1.000
_cell.length_c   1.000
_cell.angle_alpha   90.00
_cell.angle_beta   90.00
_cell.angle_gamma   90.00
#
_symmetry.space_group_name_H-M   'P 1'
#
loop_
_entity.id
_entity.type
_entity.pdbx_description
1 polymer ?
#
loop_
_entity_poly.entity_id
_entity_poly.type
_entity_poly.pdbx_seq_one_letter_code
_entity_poly.pdbx_strand_id
1 'polypeptide(L)'
;MNRLHEPLAQYAERLHRAAGDAHHVASPLGAWLLLALAGPAATGDTRTRLTEALGTDVDSAAVAAHALLAAPHPLVAAATALWEREPFAGLAGWRATLPERTQTGPLPDQAALDTWAREHTDGLIDRFPITVAPDLLLILASALATRVSWAEPFEVAAADRLGPGSAWAGRLERVLRTPGHGHRCWIASTARAGDVAVHAAPARPAAGDGEAGLLVVSVAAAADVPAADVLAAAQQVAADAATAPDGIGPRQRSLSDLPLGDTPLWTLREETVRAFTPEQRVSAVLPCWSAESRHDLTPAGFGFDDAARALGTLLGSAAPRFGAVQSAVARYGRYGFEAAAVTAFAMVTGLPPERTVRVAELRFGHPYAVVAVATDSAGGPWHGLPVYSAWVAQPQELPDDELADPPRQW
;
A
#
# COMPACT_ATOMS: atom_id res chain seq x y z
N MET A 1 18.04 -1.19 -4.51
CA MET A 1 16.68 -0.63 -4.49
C MET A 1 16.08 -0.76 -5.88
N ASN A 2 14.81 -1.19 -5.97
CA ASN A 2 14.13 -1.37 -7.25
C ASN A 2 14.03 -0.02 -8.01
N ARG A 3 14.35 0.00 -9.31
CA ARG A 3 14.41 1.22 -10.12
C ARG A 3 13.05 1.92 -10.28
N LEU A 4 11.96 1.19 -10.05
CA LEU A 4 10.60 1.74 -10.10
C LEU A 4 10.16 2.41 -8.79
N HIS A 5 10.93 2.26 -7.70
CA HIS A 5 10.52 2.80 -6.42
C HIS A 5 10.30 4.32 -6.46
N GLU A 6 11.28 5.07 -6.97
CA GLU A 6 11.19 6.53 -7.06
C GLU A 6 10.09 7.01 -8.02
N PRO A 7 9.97 6.47 -9.26
CA PRO A 7 8.83 6.76 -10.13
C PRO A 7 7.46 6.52 -9.46
N LEU A 8 7.30 5.38 -8.76
CA LEU A 8 6.05 5.05 -8.08
C LEU A 8 5.79 5.93 -6.86
N ALA A 9 6.82 6.31 -6.10
CA ALA A 9 6.67 7.23 -4.97
C ALA A 9 6.23 8.63 -5.44
N GLN A 10 6.79 9.12 -6.55
CA GLN A 10 6.37 10.38 -7.17
C GLN A 10 4.92 10.30 -7.69
N TYR A 11 4.56 9.18 -8.32
CA TYR A 11 3.19 8.97 -8.80
C TYR A 11 2.18 8.85 -7.64
N ALA A 12 2.55 8.15 -6.57
CA ALA A 12 1.76 8.06 -5.34
C ALA A 12 1.50 9.44 -4.74
N GLU A 13 2.53 10.30 -4.69
CA GLU A 13 2.39 11.67 -4.19
C GLU A 13 1.39 12.49 -5.01
N ARG A 14 1.38 12.35 -6.35
CA ARG A 14 0.38 13.00 -7.22
C ARG A 14 -1.03 12.52 -6.88
N LEU A 15 -1.23 11.21 -6.76
CA LEU A 15 -2.53 10.60 -6.48
C LEU A 15 -3.06 11.04 -5.11
N HIS A 16 -2.23 10.95 -4.08
CA HIS A 16 -2.62 11.33 -2.72
C HIS A 16 -2.90 12.83 -2.55
N ARG A 17 -2.14 13.72 -3.21
CA ARG A 17 -2.46 15.15 -3.19
C ARG A 17 -3.86 15.44 -3.73
N ALA A 18 -4.27 14.72 -4.77
CA ALA A 18 -5.58 14.92 -5.36
C ALA A 18 -6.71 14.28 -4.55
N ALA A 19 -6.45 13.18 -3.85
CA ALA A 19 -7.38 12.58 -2.90
C ALA A 19 -7.60 13.46 -1.64
N GLY A 20 -6.61 14.29 -1.29
CA GLY A 20 -6.66 15.21 -0.16
C GLY A 20 -6.48 14.50 1.19
N ASP A 21 -6.96 15.13 2.26
CA ASP A 21 -6.65 14.70 3.64
C ASP A 21 -7.77 13.85 4.28
N ALA A 22 -8.80 13.50 3.51
CA ALA A 22 -9.86 12.59 3.95
C ALA A 22 -9.33 11.15 4.07
N HIS A 23 -9.99 10.30 4.85
CA HIS A 23 -9.63 8.88 4.93
C HIS A 23 -9.76 8.21 3.56
N HIS A 24 -8.66 7.64 3.04
CA HIS A 24 -8.67 7.01 1.73
C HIS A 24 -7.56 5.97 1.56
N VAL A 25 -7.74 5.09 0.58
CA VAL A 25 -6.72 4.15 0.08
C VAL A 25 -6.58 4.28 -1.42
N ALA A 26 -5.39 4.04 -1.95
CA ALA A 26 -5.10 4.04 -3.37
C ALA A 26 -4.10 2.94 -3.74
N SER A 27 -4.07 2.60 -5.02
CA SER A 27 -2.98 1.81 -5.62
C SER A 27 -2.24 2.64 -6.67
N PRO A 28 -1.19 3.37 -6.28
CA PRO A 28 -0.35 4.09 -7.24
C PRO A 28 0.19 3.17 -8.35
N LEU A 29 0.56 1.93 -7.99
CA LEU A 29 1.04 0.93 -8.95
C LEU A 29 -0.01 0.58 -10.01
N GLY A 30 -1.28 0.36 -9.64
CA GLY A 30 -2.33 0.00 -10.58
C GLY A 30 -2.55 1.08 -11.64
N ALA A 31 -2.66 2.33 -11.20
CA ALA A 31 -2.81 3.47 -12.11
C ALA A 31 -1.55 3.69 -12.96
N TRP A 32 -0.35 3.56 -12.39
CA TRP A 32 0.92 3.66 -13.12
C TRP A 32 1.05 2.57 -14.19
N LEU A 33 0.65 1.33 -13.91
CA LEU A 33 0.68 0.21 -14.88
C LEU A 33 -0.18 0.53 -16.12
N LEU A 34 -1.36 1.13 -15.95
CA LEU A 34 -2.20 1.50 -17.08
C LEU A 34 -1.55 2.54 -18.00
N LEU A 35 -0.91 3.55 -17.41
CA LEU A 35 -0.17 4.55 -18.17
C LEU A 35 1.04 3.94 -18.88
N ALA A 36 1.75 3.04 -18.21
CA ALA A 36 2.90 2.34 -18.78
C ALA A 36 2.50 1.46 -19.97
N LEU A 37 1.33 0.81 -19.93
CA LEU A 37 0.79 -0.01 -21.03
C LEU A 37 0.22 0.84 -22.18
N ALA A 38 -0.36 2.00 -21.89
CA ALA A 38 -0.83 2.94 -22.91
C ALA A 38 0.32 3.73 -23.57
N GLY A 39 1.41 3.94 -22.83
CA GLY A 39 2.56 4.76 -23.22
C GLY A 39 3.14 4.47 -24.61
N PRO A 40 3.33 3.20 -25.04
CA PRO A 40 3.83 2.88 -26.37
C PRO A 40 2.98 3.43 -27.53
N ALA A 41 1.70 3.76 -27.32
CA ALA A 41 0.87 4.43 -28.33
C ALA A 41 1.19 5.93 -28.49
N ALA A 42 1.93 6.53 -27.55
CA ALA A 42 2.15 7.97 -27.49
C ALA A 42 3.36 8.39 -28.32
N THR A 43 3.20 9.53 -29.01
CA THR A 43 4.24 10.18 -29.80
C THR A 43 4.30 11.68 -29.50
N GLY A 44 5.42 12.33 -29.86
CA GLY A 44 5.60 13.78 -29.70
C GLY A 44 5.33 14.29 -28.27
N ASP A 45 4.64 15.41 -28.15
CA ASP A 45 4.34 16.06 -26.86
C ASP A 45 3.56 15.17 -25.89
N THR A 46 2.64 14.33 -26.40
CA THR A 46 1.88 13.38 -25.58
C THR A 46 2.80 12.38 -24.90
N ARG A 47 3.85 11.94 -25.59
CA ARG A 47 4.86 11.05 -25.03
C ARG A 47 5.69 11.76 -23.95
N THR A 48 6.08 13.01 -24.19
CA THR A 48 6.81 13.82 -23.20
C THR A 48 6.03 13.99 -21.90
N ARG A 49 4.74 14.35 -21.98
CA ARG A 49 3.91 14.50 -20.78
C ARG A 49 3.64 13.17 -20.06
N LEU A 50 3.51 12.05 -20.80
CA LEU A 50 3.43 10.73 -20.18
C LEU A 50 4.72 10.35 -19.45
N THR A 51 5.90 10.65 -20.01
CA THR A 51 7.18 10.46 -19.32
C THR A 51 7.22 11.24 -17.99
N GLU A 52 6.75 12.50 -17.99
CA GLU A 52 6.67 13.31 -16.76
C GLU A 52 5.69 12.74 -15.73
N ALA A 53 4.55 12.22 -16.17
CA ALA A 53 3.58 11.58 -15.30
C ALA A 53 4.13 10.26 -14.71
N LEU A 54 4.74 9.42 -15.55
CA LEU A 54 5.33 8.14 -15.16
C LEU A 54 6.56 8.27 -14.27
N GLY A 55 7.24 9.43 -14.29
CA GLY A 55 8.50 9.64 -13.58
C GLY A 55 9.69 8.88 -14.19
N THR A 56 9.51 8.28 -15.36
CA THR A 56 10.53 7.54 -16.11
C THR A 56 10.17 7.52 -17.59
N ASP A 57 11.14 7.17 -18.45
CA ASP A 57 10.91 7.01 -19.89
C ASP A 57 9.79 5.99 -20.17
N VAL A 58 8.96 6.31 -21.15
CA VAL A 58 7.78 5.50 -21.53
C VAL A 58 8.14 4.06 -21.94
N ASP A 59 9.25 3.84 -22.66
CA ASP A 59 9.61 2.47 -23.06
C ASP A 59 10.13 1.67 -21.87
N SER A 60 10.89 2.33 -20.99
CA SER A 60 11.36 1.76 -19.73
C SER A 60 10.18 1.41 -18.81
N ALA A 61 9.16 2.27 -18.75
CA ALA A 61 7.92 2.01 -18.03
C ALA A 61 7.17 0.81 -18.60
N ALA A 62 7.02 0.73 -19.93
CA ALA A 62 6.38 -0.39 -20.60
C ALA A 62 7.12 -1.71 -20.32
N VAL A 63 8.45 -1.75 -20.48
CA VAL A 63 9.26 -2.94 -20.17
C VAL A 63 9.07 -3.38 -18.72
N ALA A 64 9.04 -2.44 -17.78
CA ALA A 64 8.79 -2.71 -16.37
C ALA A 64 7.38 -3.28 -16.12
N ALA A 65 6.34 -2.67 -16.68
CA ALA A 65 4.96 -3.15 -16.57
C ALA A 65 4.81 -4.57 -17.15
N HIS A 66 5.45 -4.83 -18.28
CA HIS A 66 5.51 -6.16 -18.88
C HIS A 66 6.17 -7.19 -17.96
N ALA A 67 7.32 -6.86 -17.37
CA ALA A 67 8.01 -7.77 -16.46
C ALA A 67 7.17 -8.11 -15.23
N LEU A 68 6.49 -7.12 -14.64
CA LEU A 68 5.60 -7.31 -13.50
C LEU A 68 4.40 -8.20 -13.84
N LEU A 69 3.77 -7.98 -15.00
CA LEU A 69 2.57 -8.72 -15.42
C LEU A 69 2.90 -10.13 -15.97
N ALA A 70 4.10 -10.35 -16.50
CA ALA A 70 4.55 -11.68 -16.94
C ALA A 70 4.81 -12.61 -15.74
N ALA A 71 5.29 -12.05 -14.63
CA ALA A 71 5.57 -12.77 -13.39
C ALA A 71 4.89 -12.05 -12.21
N PRO A 72 3.55 -12.14 -12.07
CA PRO A 72 2.84 -11.45 -11.01
C PRO A 72 3.26 -11.95 -9.63
N HIS A 73 3.23 -11.06 -8.65
CA HIS A 73 3.54 -11.41 -7.27
C HIS A 73 2.46 -12.34 -6.71
N PRO A 74 2.80 -13.46 -6.03
CA PRO A 74 1.82 -14.44 -5.55
C PRO A 74 0.74 -13.86 -4.63
N LEU A 75 1.06 -12.79 -3.89
CA LEU A 75 0.12 -12.12 -2.98
C LEU A 75 -0.55 -10.90 -3.57
N VAL A 76 -0.18 -10.47 -4.78
CA VAL A 76 -0.80 -9.33 -5.45
C VAL A 76 -1.41 -9.86 -6.73
N ALA A 77 -2.69 -10.23 -6.66
CA ALA A 77 -3.45 -10.51 -7.86
C ALA A 77 -3.35 -9.29 -8.76
N ALA A 78 -2.83 -9.47 -9.97
CA ALA A 78 -2.63 -8.41 -10.94
C ALA A 78 -3.22 -8.84 -12.27
N ALA A 79 -4.33 -8.20 -12.65
CA ALA A 79 -5.03 -8.44 -13.89
C ALA A 79 -5.07 -7.16 -14.72
N THR A 80 -4.99 -7.33 -16.04
CA THR A 80 -5.18 -6.23 -16.99
C THR A 80 -6.13 -6.68 -18.08
N ALA A 81 -6.94 -5.74 -18.58
CA ALA A 81 -7.89 -6.01 -19.63
C ALA A 81 -8.00 -4.82 -20.59
N LEU A 82 -8.20 -5.15 -21.87
CA LEU A 82 -8.55 -4.23 -22.92
C LEU A 82 -9.85 -4.70 -23.57
N TRP A 83 -10.89 -3.90 -23.47
CA TRP A 83 -12.13 -4.16 -24.18
C TRP A 83 -12.44 -3.05 -25.18
N GLU A 84 -12.76 -3.42 -26.40
CA GLU A 84 -13.05 -2.52 -27.52
C GLU A 84 -14.49 -2.72 -27.99
N ARG A 85 -15.21 -1.65 -28.31
CA ARG A 85 -16.57 -1.76 -28.87
C ARG A 85 -16.58 -2.49 -30.21
N GLU A 86 -15.57 -2.27 -31.03
CA GLU A 86 -15.31 -2.97 -32.28
C GLU A 86 -13.79 -3.07 -32.49
N PRO A 87 -13.29 -4.05 -33.27
CA PRO A 87 -11.85 -4.20 -33.47
C PRO A 87 -11.31 -3.07 -34.36
N PHE A 88 -10.66 -2.07 -33.76
CA PHE A 88 -10.11 -0.94 -34.50
C PHE A 88 -8.77 -1.29 -35.15
N ALA A 89 -8.68 -1.26 -36.48
CA ALA A 89 -7.45 -1.62 -37.20
C ALA A 89 -6.22 -0.79 -36.78
N GLY A 90 -6.40 0.50 -36.48
CA GLY A 90 -5.32 1.38 -36.03
C GLY A 90 -4.71 1.01 -34.68
N LEU A 91 -5.45 0.28 -33.83
CA LEU A 91 -4.94 -0.24 -32.56
C LEU A 91 -4.17 -1.56 -32.71
N ALA A 92 -4.20 -2.22 -33.87
CA ALA A 92 -3.65 -3.57 -34.02
C ALA A 92 -2.16 -3.68 -33.66
N GLY A 93 -1.35 -2.70 -34.07
CA GLY A 93 0.07 -2.67 -33.76
C GLY A 93 0.35 -2.53 -32.27
N TRP A 94 -0.32 -1.59 -31.60
CA TRP A 94 -0.20 -1.38 -30.15
C TRP A 94 -0.79 -2.55 -29.34
N ARG A 95 -1.95 -3.10 -29.75
CA ARG A 95 -2.55 -4.26 -29.09
C ARG A 95 -1.61 -5.47 -29.06
N ALA A 96 -0.86 -5.68 -30.14
CA ALA A 96 0.13 -6.76 -30.21
C ALA A 96 1.31 -6.56 -29.24
N THR A 97 1.49 -5.36 -28.68
CA THR A 97 2.48 -5.09 -27.65
C THR A 97 1.94 -5.26 -26.24
N LEU A 98 0.69 -5.63 -26.01
CA LEU A 98 0.19 -5.85 -24.65
C LEU A 98 0.71 -7.19 -24.07
N PRO A 99 0.89 -7.30 -22.74
CA PRO A 99 1.25 -8.57 -22.12
C PRO A 99 0.28 -9.69 -22.48
N GLU A 100 0.77 -10.91 -22.67
CA GLU A 100 -0.05 -12.08 -23.06
C GLU A 100 -1.22 -12.35 -22.10
N ARG A 101 -1.02 -12.06 -20.81
CA ARG A 101 -2.05 -12.20 -19.77
C ARG A 101 -3.11 -11.10 -19.78
N THR A 102 -2.97 -10.08 -20.63
CA THR A 102 -3.98 -9.03 -20.77
C THR A 102 -5.19 -9.61 -21.46
N GLN A 103 -6.34 -9.62 -20.79
CA GLN A 103 -7.58 -10.06 -21.41
C GLN A 103 -7.95 -9.07 -22.53
N THR A 104 -8.25 -9.57 -23.72
CA THR A 104 -8.70 -8.73 -24.83
C THR A 104 -10.04 -9.22 -25.38
N GLY A 105 -10.88 -8.31 -25.88
CA GLY A 105 -12.16 -8.70 -26.45
C GLY A 105 -13.13 -7.56 -26.71
N PRO A 106 -14.38 -7.88 -27.11
CA PRO A 106 -15.42 -6.88 -27.28
C PRO A 106 -15.80 -6.25 -25.94
N LEU A 107 -16.30 -5.01 -25.96
CA LEU A 107 -16.82 -4.30 -24.80
C LEU A 107 -17.98 -5.09 -24.16
N PRO A 108 -17.78 -5.64 -22.94
CA PRO A 108 -18.81 -6.43 -22.29
C PRO A 108 -19.90 -5.53 -21.70
N ASP A 109 -21.02 -6.14 -21.31
CA ASP A 109 -22.04 -5.44 -20.54
C ASP A 109 -21.60 -5.17 -19.09
N GLN A 110 -22.38 -4.37 -18.37
CA GLN A 110 -22.04 -3.99 -17.00
C GLN A 110 -21.95 -5.19 -16.05
N ALA A 111 -22.81 -6.20 -16.22
CA ALA A 111 -22.82 -7.36 -15.34
C ALA A 111 -21.53 -8.18 -15.50
N ALA A 112 -21.06 -8.35 -16.74
CA ALA A 112 -19.79 -9.02 -17.02
C ALA A 112 -18.57 -8.21 -16.52
N LEU A 113 -18.61 -6.87 -16.57
CA LEU A 113 -17.58 -6.03 -15.96
C LEU A 113 -17.55 -6.17 -14.43
N ASP A 114 -18.72 -6.20 -13.78
CA ASP A 114 -18.84 -6.38 -12.33
C ASP A 114 -18.36 -7.78 -11.91
N THR A 115 -18.70 -8.83 -12.67
CA THR A 115 -18.15 -10.17 -12.48
C THR A 115 -16.63 -10.17 -12.63
N TRP A 116 -16.09 -9.53 -13.67
CA TRP A 116 -14.64 -9.43 -13.87
C TRP A 116 -13.95 -8.74 -12.69
N ALA A 117 -14.51 -7.62 -12.20
CA ALA A 117 -13.98 -6.91 -11.04
C ALA A 117 -13.96 -7.81 -9.81
N ARG A 118 -15.05 -8.52 -9.54
CA ARG A 118 -15.18 -9.45 -8.41
C ARG A 118 -14.17 -10.58 -8.49
N GLU A 119 -14.06 -11.26 -9.64
CA GLU A 119 -13.16 -12.39 -9.82
C GLU A 119 -11.68 -11.99 -9.68
N HIS A 120 -11.29 -10.84 -10.25
CA HIS A 120 -9.89 -10.39 -10.24
C HIS A 120 -9.52 -9.57 -9.02
N THR A 121 -10.45 -9.35 -8.08
CA THR A 121 -10.20 -8.71 -6.79
C THR A 121 -10.57 -9.58 -5.60
N ASP A 122 -10.75 -10.88 -5.84
CA ASP A 122 -11.23 -11.85 -4.86
C ASP A 122 -12.51 -11.42 -4.12
N GLY A 123 -13.37 -10.65 -4.77
CA GLY A 123 -14.62 -10.15 -4.21
C GLY A 123 -14.51 -8.85 -3.41
N LEU A 124 -13.32 -8.24 -3.29
CA LEU A 124 -13.16 -6.95 -2.61
C LEU A 124 -13.80 -5.79 -3.37
N ILE A 125 -13.87 -5.88 -4.70
CA ILE A 125 -14.53 -4.89 -5.55
C ILE A 125 -15.71 -5.55 -6.26
N ASP A 126 -16.90 -5.29 -5.75
CA ASP A 126 -18.14 -5.89 -6.26
C ASP A 126 -18.64 -5.32 -7.59
N ARG A 127 -18.29 -4.06 -7.88
CA ARG A 127 -18.78 -3.32 -9.06
C ARG A 127 -17.63 -2.65 -9.79
N PHE A 128 -17.64 -2.76 -11.11
CA PHE A 128 -16.66 -2.09 -11.95
C PHE A 128 -16.87 -0.58 -11.91
N PRO A 129 -15.81 0.23 -11.77
CA PRO A 129 -15.95 1.65 -11.43
C PRO A 129 -16.44 2.54 -12.59
N ILE A 130 -16.41 2.04 -13.83
CA ILE A 130 -16.86 2.76 -15.03
C ILE A 130 -18.18 2.18 -15.51
N THR A 131 -19.14 3.07 -15.81
CA THR A 131 -20.42 2.69 -16.43
C THR A 131 -20.30 2.63 -17.95
N VAL A 132 -20.79 1.55 -18.56
CA VAL A 132 -20.78 1.39 -20.02
C VAL A 132 -21.79 2.34 -20.68
N ALA A 133 -21.31 3.48 -21.17
CA ALA A 133 -22.11 4.45 -21.93
C ALA A 133 -22.11 4.12 -23.44
N PRO A 134 -23.12 4.56 -24.23
CA PRO A 134 -23.17 4.29 -25.67
C PRO A 134 -22.00 4.88 -26.49
N ASP A 135 -21.31 5.90 -25.99
CA ASP A 135 -20.16 6.54 -26.64
C ASP A 135 -18.81 5.98 -26.14
N LEU A 136 -18.80 5.00 -25.24
CA LEU A 136 -17.58 4.37 -24.72
C LEU A 136 -16.96 3.44 -25.78
N LEU A 137 -15.83 3.84 -26.35
CA LEU A 137 -15.19 3.08 -27.45
C LEU A 137 -14.25 1.98 -26.97
N LEU A 138 -13.58 2.20 -25.84
CA LEU A 138 -12.54 1.33 -25.31
C LEU A 138 -12.43 1.48 -23.80
N ILE A 139 -12.15 0.38 -23.10
CA ILE A 139 -11.77 0.35 -21.69
C ILE A 139 -10.40 -0.34 -21.60
N LEU A 140 -9.44 0.34 -20.99
CA LEU A 140 -8.21 -0.28 -20.50
C LEU A 140 -8.27 -0.31 -18.98
N ALA A 141 -8.20 -1.50 -18.38
CA ALA A 141 -8.44 -1.73 -16.97
C ALA A 141 -7.30 -2.50 -16.31
N SER A 142 -7.05 -2.18 -15.04
CA SER A 142 -6.18 -2.95 -14.16
C SER A 142 -6.93 -3.26 -12.88
N ALA A 143 -6.82 -4.48 -12.38
CA ALA A 143 -7.27 -4.85 -11.05
C ALA A 143 -6.06 -5.34 -10.26
N LEU A 144 -5.84 -4.72 -9.10
CA LEU A 144 -4.88 -5.19 -8.11
C LEU A 144 -5.65 -5.55 -6.84
N ALA A 145 -5.41 -6.74 -6.30
CA ALA A 145 -5.95 -7.14 -5.01
C ALA A 145 -4.93 -7.95 -4.22
N THR A 146 -5.04 -7.90 -2.90
CA THR A 146 -4.25 -8.72 -2.01
C THR A 146 -5.08 -9.11 -0.80
N ARG A 147 -4.91 -10.35 -0.37
CA ARG A 147 -5.48 -10.91 0.85
C ARG A 147 -4.35 -11.59 1.61
N VAL A 148 -3.86 -10.98 2.68
CA VAL A 148 -2.71 -11.46 3.45
C VAL A 148 -2.94 -11.38 4.96
N SER A 149 -2.44 -12.38 5.69
CA SER A 149 -2.51 -12.37 7.15
C SER A 149 -1.20 -11.89 7.74
N TRP A 150 -1.26 -11.27 8.93
CA TRP A 150 -0.03 -10.94 9.64
C TRP A 150 0.73 -12.23 9.93
N ALA A 151 2.05 -12.20 9.76
CA ALA A 151 2.87 -13.33 10.20
C ALA A 151 2.72 -13.55 11.72
N GLU A 152 2.55 -12.46 12.47
CA GLU A 152 2.21 -12.47 13.89
C GLU A 152 1.00 -11.56 14.13
N PRO A 153 -0.15 -12.08 14.61
CA PRO A 153 -1.32 -11.26 14.90
C PRO A 153 -1.05 -10.19 15.96
N PHE A 154 -1.82 -9.10 15.90
CA PHE A 154 -1.80 -8.09 16.95
C PHE A 154 -2.41 -8.61 18.26
N GLU A 155 -1.90 -8.08 19.36
CA GLU A 155 -2.54 -8.13 20.67
C GLU A 155 -3.59 -7.02 20.78
N VAL A 156 -4.46 -7.11 21.77
CA VAL A 156 -5.50 -6.09 22.04
C VAL A 156 -5.11 -5.27 23.26
N ALA A 157 -5.29 -3.96 23.19
CA ALA A 157 -5.10 -3.04 24.31
C ALA A 157 -6.27 -2.05 24.41
N ALA A 158 -6.41 -1.40 25.57
CA ALA A 158 -7.37 -0.33 25.76
C ALA A 158 -6.99 0.91 24.93
N ALA A 159 -7.99 1.63 24.42
CA ALA A 159 -7.76 2.80 23.56
C ALA A 159 -7.05 3.98 24.27
N ASP A 160 -7.08 4.04 25.61
CA ASP A 160 -6.34 5.03 26.40
C ASP A 160 -4.82 4.95 26.18
N ARG A 161 -4.31 3.80 25.71
CA ARG A 161 -2.91 3.59 25.34
C ARG A 161 -2.45 4.46 24.17
N LEU A 162 -3.38 4.96 23.33
CA LEU A 162 -3.08 5.95 22.29
C LEU A 162 -2.58 7.29 22.88
N GLY A 163 -2.71 7.47 24.19
CA GLY A 163 -2.17 8.61 24.92
C GLY A 163 -3.14 9.79 25.00
N PRO A 164 -2.90 10.73 25.93
CA PRO A 164 -3.82 11.82 26.24
C PRO A 164 -3.97 12.85 25.11
N GLY A 165 -3.02 12.92 24.18
CA GLY A 165 -3.08 13.77 22.99
C GLY A 165 -3.77 13.13 21.78
N SER A 166 -4.31 11.92 21.92
CA SER A 166 -4.95 11.21 20.83
C SER A 166 -6.26 11.88 20.40
N ALA A 167 -6.47 11.99 19.09
CA ALA A 167 -7.74 12.39 18.49
C ALA A 167 -8.81 11.27 18.57
N TRP A 168 -8.42 10.06 18.98
CA TRP A 168 -9.22 8.84 18.83
C TRP A 168 -9.48 8.09 20.14
N ALA A 169 -8.65 8.26 21.16
CA ALA A 169 -8.80 7.55 22.44
C ALA A 169 -10.19 7.68 23.09
N GLY A 170 -10.87 8.82 22.91
CA GLY A 170 -12.24 9.02 23.42
C GLY A 170 -13.36 8.46 22.54
N ARG A 171 -13.04 7.87 21.38
CA ARG A 171 -14.00 7.34 20.39
C ARG A 171 -13.91 5.83 20.21
N LEU A 172 -12.88 5.21 20.79
CA LEU A 172 -12.59 3.80 20.69
C LEU A 172 -12.51 3.23 22.11
N GLU A 173 -12.88 1.96 22.26
CA GLU A 173 -12.66 1.20 23.48
C GLU A 173 -11.35 0.42 23.39
N ARG A 174 -11.04 -0.13 22.21
CA ARG A 174 -9.89 -1.02 21.99
C ARG A 174 -9.05 -0.59 20.80
N VAL A 175 -7.77 -0.95 20.87
CA VAL A 175 -6.77 -0.74 19.82
C VAL A 175 -5.88 -1.97 19.70
N LEU A 176 -5.13 -2.04 18.61
CA LEU A 176 -4.14 -3.07 18.36
C LEU A 176 -2.82 -2.68 19.03
N ARG A 177 -2.17 -3.68 19.63
CA ARG A 177 -0.82 -3.59 20.20
C ARG A 177 0.09 -4.58 19.50
N THR A 178 1.27 -4.14 19.11
CA THR A 178 2.24 -5.02 18.46
C THR A 178 2.62 -6.20 19.36
N PRO A 179 2.71 -7.43 18.82
CA PRO A 179 3.15 -8.61 19.56
C PRO A 179 4.62 -8.46 20.01
N GLY A 180 5.04 -9.34 20.92
CA GLY A 180 6.41 -9.34 21.46
C GLY A 180 7.52 -9.65 20.45
N HIS A 181 7.19 -10.17 19.26
CA HIS A 181 8.12 -10.47 18.18
C HIS A 181 7.46 -10.33 16.80
N GLY A 182 8.24 -10.43 15.73
CA GLY A 182 7.75 -10.40 14.33
C GLY A 182 7.43 -9.01 13.79
N HIS A 183 6.95 -8.08 14.62
CA HIS A 183 6.73 -6.69 14.24
C HIS A 183 7.97 -5.85 14.53
N ARG A 184 8.29 -4.92 13.62
CA ARG A 184 9.38 -3.96 13.77
C ARG A 184 8.80 -2.60 14.10
N CYS A 185 9.33 -1.95 15.13
CA CYS A 185 8.93 -0.59 15.52
C CYS A 185 10.18 0.26 15.72
N TRP A 186 10.19 1.48 15.21
CA TRP A 186 11.31 2.41 15.40
C TRP A 186 10.89 3.86 15.20
N ILE A 187 11.79 4.78 15.57
CA ILE A 187 11.66 6.21 15.26
C ILE A 187 12.62 6.50 14.12
N ALA A 188 12.14 7.14 13.05
CA ALA A 188 12.94 7.50 11.89
C ALA A 188 13.00 9.01 11.71
N SER A 189 14.14 9.54 11.28
CA SER A 189 14.28 10.95 10.92
C SER A 189 14.09 11.15 9.42
N THR A 190 13.17 12.02 9.02
CA THR A 190 12.81 12.25 7.63
C THR A 190 12.97 13.72 7.27
N ALA A 191 13.35 14.00 6.03
CA ALA A 191 13.58 15.37 5.59
C ALA A 191 12.28 16.22 5.54
N ARG A 192 11.14 15.58 5.23
CA ARG A 192 9.85 16.27 5.03
C ARG A 192 8.96 16.25 6.26
N ALA A 193 8.97 15.18 7.04
CA ALA A 193 8.06 14.99 8.17
C ALA A 193 8.75 15.03 9.55
N GLY A 194 10.05 15.34 9.60
CA GLY A 194 10.82 15.33 10.84
C GLY A 194 10.98 13.92 11.40
N ASP A 195 11.01 13.81 12.73
CA ASP A 195 11.05 12.53 13.42
C ASP A 195 9.64 11.89 13.43
N VAL A 196 9.55 10.67 12.92
CA VAL A 196 8.30 9.93 12.73
C VAL A 196 8.31 8.61 13.50
N ALA A 197 7.15 8.22 14.02
CA ALA A 197 6.92 6.89 14.56
C ALA A 197 6.66 5.91 13.41
N VAL A 198 7.34 4.76 13.42
CA VAL A 198 7.24 3.75 12.38
C VAL A 198 6.91 2.39 12.98
N HIS A 199 5.92 1.72 12.37
CA HIS A 199 5.60 0.31 12.59
C HIS A 199 5.68 -0.41 11.25
N ALA A 200 6.26 -1.61 11.22
CA ALA A 200 6.27 -2.48 10.06
C ALA A 200 5.90 -3.91 10.46
N ALA A 201 4.89 -4.47 9.79
CA ALA A 201 4.43 -5.83 9.98
C ALA A 201 4.61 -6.64 8.69
N PRO A 202 5.35 -7.77 8.73
CA PRO A 202 5.34 -8.72 7.64
C PRO A 202 3.99 -9.43 7.58
N ALA A 203 3.44 -9.51 6.37
CA ALA A 203 2.23 -10.25 6.05
C ALA A 203 2.56 -11.36 5.06
N ARG A 204 1.93 -12.52 5.26
CA ARG A 204 2.19 -13.76 4.53
C ARG A 204 0.89 -14.29 3.90
N PRO A 205 0.99 -15.16 2.88
CA PRO A 205 -0.19 -15.87 2.41
C PRO A 205 -0.86 -16.63 3.55
N ALA A 206 -2.19 -16.67 3.52
CA ALA A 206 -3.00 -17.43 4.47
C ALA A 206 -2.76 -18.95 4.41
N ALA A 207 -2.29 -19.46 3.26
CA ALA A 207 -1.93 -20.85 3.04
C ALA A 207 -0.69 -20.95 2.14
N GLY A 208 0.29 -21.77 2.55
CA GLY A 208 1.46 -22.14 1.76
C GLY A 208 2.79 -21.58 2.28
N ASP A 209 3.86 -22.29 1.94
CA ASP A 209 5.23 -22.12 2.44
C ASP A 209 6.02 -21.11 1.59
N GLY A 210 5.31 -20.22 0.90
CA GLY A 210 5.89 -19.29 -0.06
C GLY A 210 6.72 -18.22 0.62
N GLU A 211 7.90 -17.94 0.05
CA GLU A 211 8.80 -16.86 0.48
C GLU A 211 8.30 -15.45 0.10
N ALA A 212 7.27 -15.35 -0.74
CA ALA A 212 6.65 -14.09 -1.10
C ALA A 212 5.79 -13.55 0.06
N GLY A 213 5.89 -12.25 0.31
CA GLY A 213 5.28 -11.55 1.44
C GLY A 213 4.85 -10.13 1.04
N LEU A 214 4.13 -9.48 1.94
CA LEU A 214 3.99 -8.03 1.95
C LEU A 214 4.62 -7.48 3.22
N LEU A 215 5.23 -6.32 3.16
CA LEU A 215 5.59 -5.53 4.33
C LEU A 215 4.65 -4.34 4.41
N VAL A 216 3.81 -4.29 5.45
CA VAL A 216 2.89 -3.17 5.68
C VAL A 216 3.51 -2.23 6.70
N VAL A 217 3.76 -0.99 6.28
CA VAL A 217 4.48 0.02 7.07
C VAL A 217 3.54 1.17 7.39
N SER A 218 3.34 1.43 8.69
CA SER A 218 2.59 2.56 9.22
C SER A 218 3.55 3.66 9.68
N VAL A 219 3.28 4.92 9.30
CA VAL A 219 4.11 6.08 9.64
C VAL A 219 3.27 7.23 10.16
N ALA A 220 3.53 7.67 11.39
CA ALA A 220 2.90 8.83 12.02
C ALA A 220 3.94 9.93 12.28
N ALA A 221 3.61 11.16 11.89
CA ALA A 221 4.41 12.36 12.12
C ALA A 221 3.66 13.35 13.04
N ALA A 222 4.29 14.45 13.44
CA ALA A 222 3.59 15.45 14.25
C ALA A 222 2.31 15.94 13.55
N ALA A 223 1.27 16.25 14.34
CA ALA A 223 -0.08 16.51 13.82
C ALA A 223 -0.19 17.76 12.92
N ASP A 224 0.79 18.66 12.97
CA ASP A 224 0.91 19.84 12.12
C ASP A 224 1.63 19.58 10.79
N VAL A 225 2.23 18.39 10.61
CA VAL A 225 2.85 17.99 9.35
C VAL A 225 1.77 17.69 8.31
N PRO A 226 1.84 18.28 7.10
CA PRO A 226 0.87 18.02 6.04
C PRO A 226 0.81 16.53 5.65
N ALA A 227 -0.39 16.01 5.37
CA ALA A 227 -0.60 14.60 5.02
C ALA A 227 0.27 14.15 3.84
N ALA A 228 0.43 14.99 2.82
CA ALA A 228 1.27 14.72 1.66
C ALA A 228 2.76 14.50 2.02
N ASP A 229 3.27 15.22 3.03
CA ASP A 229 4.65 15.06 3.51
C ASP A 229 4.81 13.78 4.33
N VAL A 230 3.81 13.42 5.13
CA VAL A 230 3.78 12.14 5.86
C VAL A 230 3.71 10.95 4.89
N LEU A 231 2.87 11.02 3.86
CA LEU A 231 2.75 9.98 2.83
C LEU A 231 4.04 9.82 2.03
N ALA A 232 4.68 10.93 1.64
CA ALA A 232 5.98 10.89 0.96
C ALA A 232 7.07 10.28 1.85
N ALA A 233 7.10 10.64 3.14
CA ALA A 233 8.00 10.03 4.12
C ALA A 233 7.73 8.53 4.28
N ALA A 234 6.45 8.12 4.30
CA ALA A 234 6.06 6.73 4.42
C ALA A 234 6.53 5.88 3.23
N GLN A 235 6.42 6.40 1.99
CA GLN A 235 6.95 5.72 0.80
C GLN A 235 8.46 5.45 0.93
N GLN A 236 9.22 6.44 1.35
CA GLN A 236 10.67 6.32 1.55
C GLN A 236 11.02 5.31 2.63
N VAL A 237 10.40 5.45 3.81
CA VAL A 237 10.64 4.57 4.96
C VAL A 237 10.26 3.12 4.64
N ALA A 238 9.19 2.90 3.88
CA ALA A 238 8.74 1.55 3.54
C ALA A 238 9.71 0.84 2.59
N ALA A 239 10.29 1.53 1.61
CA ALA A 239 11.34 0.96 0.77
C ALA A 239 12.64 0.67 1.53
N ASP A 240 13.04 1.56 2.42
CA ASP A 240 14.19 1.33 3.29
C ASP A 240 13.97 0.07 4.15
N ALA A 241 12.78 -0.06 4.74
CA ALA A 241 12.44 -1.19 5.60
C ALA A 241 12.40 -2.53 4.86
N ALA A 242 11.93 -2.53 3.60
CA ALA A 242 11.90 -3.72 2.75
C ALA A 242 13.31 -4.18 2.31
N THR A 243 14.23 -3.25 2.11
CA THR A 243 15.59 -3.55 1.63
C THR A 243 16.60 -3.78 2.77
N ALA A 244 16.22 -3.53 4.03
CA ALA A 244 16.99 -3.82 5.23
C ALA A 244 16.14 -4.61 6.26
N PRO A 245 15.85 -5.90 6.00
CA PRO A 245 14.97 -6.71 6.85
C PRO A 245 15.52 -6.96 8.26
N ASP A 246 16.83 -7.21 8.39
CA ASP A 246 17.48 -7.63 9.65
C ASP A 246 18.38 -6.55 10.28
N GLY A 247 18.33 -5.31 9.77
CA GLY A 247 19.25 -4.23 10.14
C GLY A 247 18.57 -3.03 10.78
N ILE A 248 19.39 -2.19 11.42
CA ILE A 248 19.03 -0.79 11.71
C ILE A 248 18.84 -0.11 10.36
N GLY A 249 17.59 0.24 10.05
CA GLY A 249 17.27 0.91 8.79
C GLY A 249 18.00 2.24 8.69
N PRO A 250 18.31 2.73 7.48
CA PRO A 250 18.80 4.09 7.32
C PRO A 250 17.81 5.05 8.01
N ARG A 251 18.34 6.08 8.67
CA ARG A 251 17.57 7.13 9.39
C ARG A 251 16.94 6.72 10.73
N GLN A 252 17.10 5.47 11.17
CA GLN A 252 16.62 5.08 12.50
C GLN A 252 17.37 5.86 13.60
N ARG A 253 16.60 6.47 14.51
CA ARG A 253 17.11 7.18 15.69
C ARG A 253 17.45 6.16 16.77
N SER A 254 18.59 6.35 17.44
CA SER A 254 18.87 5.62 18.68
C SER A 254 17.99 6.17 19.79
N LEU A 255 17.32 5.29 20.56
CA LEU A 255 16.56 5.74 21.73
C LEU A 255 17.42 6.46 22.77
N SER A 256 18.74 6.21 22.80
CA SER A 256 19.67 6.89 23.71
C SER A 256 19.81 8.39 23.39
N ASP A 257 19.57 8.78 22.14
CA ASP A 257 19.70 10.17 21.67
C ASP A 257 18.40 10.97 21.81
N LEU A 258 17.34 10.33 22.30
CA LEU A 258 16.02 10.94 22.48
C LEU A 258 15.77 11.27 23.96
N PRO A 259 15.05 12.36 24.26
CA PRO A 259 14.69 12.69 25.64
C PRO A 259 13.65 11.70 26.19
N LEU A 260 13.79 11.35 27.47
CA LEU A 260 12.76 10.58 28.18
C LEU A 260 11.50 11.42 28.36
N GLY A 261 10.35 10.75 28.47
CA GLY A 261 9.06 11.37 28.72
C GLY A 261 8.05 11.11 27.60
N ASP A 262 6.94 11.85 27.68
CA ASP A 262 5.84 11.75 26.75
C ASP A 262 5.95 12.76 25.61
N THR A 263 5.68 12.29 24.40
CA THR A 263 5.41 13.10 23.21
C THR A 263 4.05 12.68 22.63
N PRO A 264 3.49 13.44 21.68
CA PRO A 264 2.28 13.00 20.97
C PRO A 264 2.45 11.67 20.22
N LEU A 265 3.67 11.36 19.75
CA LEU A 265 3.95 10.20 18.90
C LEU A 265 4.52 8.99 19.65
N TRP A 266 5.10 9.19 20.83
CA TRP A 266 5.67 8.11 21.64
C TRP A 266 5.87 8.50 23.10
N THR A 267 5.91 7.50 23.97
CA THR A 267 6.49 7.62 25.31
C THR A 267 7.83 6.91 25.35
N LEU A 268 8.86 7.57 25.88
CA LEU A 268 10.17 6.97 26.12
C LEU A 268 10.47 6.91 27.62
N ARG A 269 10.77 5.72 28.14
CA ARG A 269 11.08 5.50 29.56
C ARG A 269 12.26 4.55 29.75
N GLU A 270 12.79 4.49 30.96
CA GLU A 270 13.80 3.51 31.35
C GLU A 270 13.17 2.44 32.24
N GLU A 271 13.51 1.18 31.97
CA GLU A 271 13.03 0.02 32.72
C GLU A 271 14.18 -0.92 33.06
N THR A 272 14.17 -1.48 34.26
CA THR A 272 15.06 -2.57 34.62
C THR A 272 14.44 -3.89 34.17
N VAL A 273 15.04 -4.52 33.17
CA VAL A 273 14.58 -5.79 32.59
C VAL A 273 15.64 -6.87 32.76
N ARG A 274 15.21 -8.12 32.85
CA ARG A 274 16.13 -9.27 32.74
C ARG A 274 16.32 -9.60 31.26
N ALA A 275 17.50 -9.32 30.71
CA ALA A 275 17.83 -9.62 29.32
C ALA A 275 19.32 -9.96 29.14
N PHE A 276 19.64 -10.86 28.20
CA PHE A 276 21.02 -11.22 27.87
C PHE A 276 21.74 -10.13 27.06
N THR A 277 20.99 -9.28 26.36
CA THR A 277 21.45 -8.20 25.49
C THR A 277 20.75 -6.88 25.86
N PRO A 278 21.43 -5.73 25.80
CA PRO A 278 20.81 -4.42 25.95
C PRO A 278 19.99 -4.10 24.69
N GLU A 279 18.83 -4.73 24.55
CA GLU A 279 17.93 -4.47 23.45
C GLU A 279 17.01 -3.29 23.81
N GLN A 280 17.06 -2.23 23.01
CA GLN A 280 16.03 -1.20 23.02
C GLN A 280 14.69 -1.87 22.69
N ARG A 281 13.68 -1.70 23.55
CA ARG A 281 12.36 -2.27 23.31
C ARG A 281 11.44 -1.22 22.72
N VAL A 282 10.97 -1.45 21.51
CA VAL A 282 10.02 -0.56 20.84
C VAL A 282 8.76 -1.37 20.56
N SER A 283 7.62 -0.84 20.96
CA SER A 283 6.29 -1.39 20.65
C SER A 283 5.41 -0.28 20.07
N ALA A 284 4.32 -0.64 19.40
CA ALA A 284 3.37 0.33 18.88
C ALA A 284 1.94 -0.01 19.28
N VAL A 285 1.13 1.03 19.43
CA VAL A 285 -0.33 0.96 19.55
C VAL A 285 -0.99 1.76 18.45
N LEU A 286 -1.92 1.13 17.74
CA LEU A 286 -2.60 1.69 16.57
C LEU A 286 -4.03 1.14 16.43
N PRO A 287 -4.98 1.90 15.87
CA PRO A 287 -6.36 1.45 15.74
C PRO A 287 -6.58 0.51 14.54
N CYS A 288 -7.71 -0.19 14.53
CA CYS A 288 -8.25 -0.82 13.33
C CYS A 288 -8.78 0.24 12.36
N TRP A 289 -8.86 -0.08 11.07
CA TRP A 289 -9.50 0.76 10.07
C TRP A 289 -9.86 -0.03 8.80
N SER A 290 -10.78 0.50 8.01
CA SER A 290 -11.04 0.03 6.65
C SER A 290 -11.34 1.22 5.75
N ALA A 291 -10.84 1.19 4.52
CA ALA A 291 -11.12 2.21 3.52
C ALA A 291 -11.65 1.56 2.24
N GLU A 292 -12.68 2.15 1.67
CA GLU A 292 -13.11 1.96 0.29
C GLU A 292 -13.01 3.32 -0.40
N SER A 293 -12.34 3.40 -1.54
CA SER A 293 -12.06 4.66 -2.22
C SER A 293 -12.20 4.53 -3.72
N ARG A 294 -12.90 5.51 -4.31
CA ARG A 294 -13.06 5.66 -5.76
C ARG A 294 -12.44 6.98 -6.21
N HIS A 295 -11.30 6.90 -6.90
CA HIS A 295 -10.56 8.06 -7.40
C HIS A 295 -10.88 8.30 -8.87
N ASP A 296 -11.38 9.50 -9.19
CA ASP A 296 -11.50 9.96 -10.57
C ASP A 296 -10.13 10.45 -11.06
N LEU A 297 -9.57 9.75 -12.04
CA LEU A 297 -8.26 10.02 -12.64
C LEU A 297 -8.39 10.76 -13.99
N THR A 298 -9.59 11.18 -14.37
CA THR A 298 -9.84 11.98 -15.59
C THR A 298 -9.29 13.41 -15.56
N PRO A 299 -9.17 14.10 -14.40
CA PRO A 299 -8.57 15.42 -14.37
C PRO A 299 -7.11 15.42 -14.87
N ALA A 300 -6.68 16.55 -15.45
CA ALA A 300 -5.32 16.68 -15.96
C ALA A 300 -4.26 16.54 -14.84
N GLY A 301 -3.10 15.98 -15.19
CA GLY A 301 -1.94 15.87 -14.28
C GLY A 301 -1.65 14.44 -13.79
N PHE A 302 -2.57 13.50 -14.02
CA PHE A 302 -2.33 12.07 -13.79
C PHE A 302 -1.78 11.33 -15.00
N GLY A 303 -1.82 11.92 -16.20
CA GLY A 303 -1.35 11.33 -17.45
C GLY A 303 -2.41 10.54 -18.24
N PHE A 304 -3.61 10.32 -17.69
CA PHE A 304 -4.67 9.58 -18.39
C PHE A 304 -5.28 10.35 -19.57
N ASP A 305 -5.24 11.67 -19.53
CA ASP A 305 -5.63 12.53 -20.65
C ASP A 305 -4.65 12.39 -21.83
N ASP A 306 -3.36 12.27 -21.54
CA ASP A 306 -2.34 11.99 -22.55
C ASP A 306 -2.41 10.55 -23.07
N ALA A 307 -2.64 9.57 -22.20
CA ALA A 307 -2.90 8.19 -22.61
C ALA A 307 -4.13 8.09 -23.54
N ALA A 308 -5.23 8.77 -23.19
CA ALA A 308 -6.42 8.84 -24.01
C ALA A 308 -6.14 9.49 -25.37
N ARG A 309 -5.35 10.58 -25.42
CA ARG A 309 -4.96 11.24 -26.68
C ARG A 309 -4.09 10.35 -27.56
N ALA A 310 -3.18 9.58 -26.97
CA ALA A 310 -2.33 8.62 -27.66
C ALA A 310 -3.17 7.54 -28.35
N LEU A 311 -4.05 6.87 -27.59
CA LEU A 311 -4.96 5.84 -28.12
C LEU A 311 -5.98 6.44 -29.11
N GLY A 312 -6.48 7.64 -28.84
CA GLY A 312 -7.37 8.37 -29.73
C GLY A 312 -6.78 8.62 -31.12
N THR A 313 -5.50 8.97 -31.18
CA THR A 313 -4.80 9.18 -32.46
C THR A 313 -4.81 7.92 -33.32
N LEU A 314 -4.62 6.75 -32.71
CA LEU A 314 -4.72 5.44 -33.39
C LEU A 314 -6.15 5.11 -33.84
N LEU A 315 -7.15 5.68 -33.17
CA LEU A 315 -8.58 5.59 -33.54
C LEU A 315 -9.00 6.63 -34.59
N GLY A 316 -8.11 7.54 -35.01
CA GLY A 316 -8.47 8.67 -35.88
C GLY A 316 -9.28 9.76 -35.17
N SER A 317 -9.23 9.83 -33.83
CA SER A 317 -9.91 10.82 -32.99
C SER A 317 -8.92 11.64 -32.17
N ALA A 318 -8.84 12.94 -32.43
CA ALA A 318 -7.86 13.82 -31.77
C ALA A 318 -8.14 14.07 -30.26
N ALA A 319 -9.37 13.82 -29.81
CA ALA A 319 -9.79 14.06 -28.42
C ALA A 319 -10.92 13.11 -28.00
N PRO A 320 -10.65 11.79 -27.86
CA PRO A 320 -11.68 10.85 -27.44
C PRO A 320 -12.14 11.18 -26.02
N ARG A 321 -13.44 11.02 -25.75
CA ARG A 321 -13.95 10.98 -24.38
C ARG A 321 -13.41 9.72 -23.70
N PHE A 322 -12.97 9.86 -22.45
CA PHE A 322 -12.45 8.75 -21.68
C PHE A 322 -12.95 8.83 -20.23
N GLY A 323 -13.05 7.67 -19.60
CA GLY A 323 -13.18 7.54 -18.15
C GLY A 323 -11.95 6.84 -17.60
N ALA A 324 -11.37 7.38 -16.54
CA ALA A 324 -10.27 6.77 -15.81
C ALA A 324 -10.63 6.83 -14.33
N VAL A 325 -10.87 5.67 -13.73
CA VAL A 325 -11.29 5.58 -12.33
C VAL A 325 -10.56 4.43 -11.67
N GLN A 326 -10.00 4.69 -10.49
CA GLN A 326 -9.45 3.65 -9.62
C GLN A 326 -10.38 3.39 -8.46
N SER A 327 -10.71 2.13 -8.22
CA SER A 327 -11.34 1.68 -6.98
C SER A 327 -10.33 0.90 -6.17
N ALA A 328 -10.22 1.17 -4.87
CA ALA A 328 -9.30 0.50 -3.96
C ALA A 328 -9.99 0.23 -2.62
N VAL A 329 -9.76 -0.95 -2.06
CA VAL A 329 -10.28 -1.39 -0.75
C VAL A 329 -9.12 -1.91 0.09
N ALA A 330 -9.13 -1.59 1.39
CA ALA A 330 -8.18 -2.10 2.36
C ALA A 330 -8.84 -2.25 3.73
N ARG A 331 -8.50 -3.33 4.45
CA ARG A 331 -8.88 -3.55 5.85
C ARG A 331 -7.64 -3.84 6.68
N TYR A 332 -7.56 -3.21 7.85
CA TYR A 332 -6.49 -3.39 8.83
C TYR A 332 -7.08 -3.87 10.15
N GLY A 333 -6.96 -5.16 10.42
CA GLY A 333 -7.49 -5.81 11.62
C GLY A 333 -6.41 -6.50 12.44
N ARG A 334 -6.82 -7.17 13.51
CA ARG A 334 -5.97 -7.90 14.44
C ARG A 334 -5.24 -9.07 13.80
N TYR A 335 -5.93 -9.82 12.93
CA TYR A 335 -5.40 -11.06 12.33
C TYR A 335 -4.83 -10.88 10.93
N GLY A 336 -5.10 -9.77 10.27
CA GLY A 336 -4.50 -9.53 8.98
C GLY A 336 -4.87 -8.23 8.31
N PHE A 337 -4.36 -8.18 7.10
CA PHE A 337 -4.92 -7.51 5.94
C PHE A 337 -5.72 -8.59 5.15
N GLU A 338 -6.68 -9.23 5.87
CA GLU A 338 -7.57 -10.42 5.63
C GLU A 338 -6.94 -11.78 5.17
N ALA A 339 -7.41 -13.01 5.48
CA ALA A 339 -7.33 -13.81 6.75
C ALA A 339 -6.96 -15.33 6.52
N ALA A 340 -6.09 -15.94 7.35
CA ALA A 340 -6.08 -17.29 8.02
C ALA A 340 -4.67 -17.66 8.58
N ALA A 341 -4.60 -18.51 9.61
CA ALA A 341 -3.54 -18.55 10.64
C ALA A 341 -2.74 -19.87 10.76
N VAL A 342 -1.50 -19.81 11.30
CA VAL A 342 -0.77 -20.95 11.93
C VAL A 342 0.14 -20.46 13.07
N THR A 343 0.16 -21.19 14.20
CA THR A 343 0.91 -20.92 15.44
C THR A 343 2.21 -21.73 15.54
N ALA A 344 3.26 -21.17 16.13
CA ALA A 344 4.42 -21.93 16.63
C ALA A 344 4.97 -21.36 17.96
N PHE A 345 5.51 -22.23 18.82
CA PHE A 345 6.06 -21.90 20.14
C PHE A 345 7.51 -22.38 20.27
N ALA A 346 8.35 -21.62 20.97
CA ALA A 346 9.71 -22.01 21.35
C ALA A 346 9.98 -21.74 22.84
N MET A 347 10.77 -22.62 23.47
CA MET A 347 11.14 -22.59 24.88
C MET A 347 12.62 -22.18 25.02
N VAL A 348 12.95 -21.24 25.90
CA VAL A 348 14.34 -20.91 26.26
C VAL A 348 14.55 -21.09 27.76
N THR A 349 15.62 -21.81 28.14
CA THR A 349 16.01 -22.09 29.53
C THR A 349 17.16 -21.18 29.98
N GLY A 350 16.93 -20.35 31.01
CA GLY A 350 17.98 -19.59 31.72
C GLY A 350 17.48 -18.24 32.27
N LEU A 351 17.92 -17.85 33.48
CA LEU A 351 17.60 -16.56 34.11
C LEU A 351 18.60 -15.47 33.64
N PRO A 352 18.16 -14.44 32.89
CA PRO A 352 19.04 -13.37 32.41
C PRO A 352 19.37 -12.33 33.50
N PRO A 353 20.49 -11.57 33.36
CA PRO A 353 20.87 -10.50 34.28
C PRO A 353 19.93 -9.29 34.19
N GLU A 354 19.74 -8.57 35.30
CA GLU A 354 18.99 -7.31 35.36
C GLU A 354 19.81 -6.17 34.73
N ARG A 355 19.22 -5.46 33.76
CA ARG A 355 19.82 -4.31 33.08
C ARG A 355 18.77 -3.22 32.85
N THR A 356 19.18 -1.96 32.95
CA THR A 356 18.33 -0.82 32.56
C THR A 356 18.33 -0.69 31.04
N VAL A 357 17.14 -0.71 30.44
CA VAL A 357 16.92 -0.52 28.99
C VAL A 357 15.96 0.65 28.77
N ARG A 358 16.12 1.33 27.63
CA ARG A 358 15.13 2.31 27.16
C ARG A 358 14.02 1.60 26.41
N VAL A 359 12.79 1.94 26.76
CA VAL A 359 11.57 1.37 26.21
C VAL A 359 10.74 2.49 25.61
N ALA A 360 10.43 2.36 24.31
CA ALA A 360 9.56 3.26 23.58
C ALA A 360 8.23 2.57 23.27
N GLU A 361 7.12 3.26 23.54
CA GLU A 361 5.80 2.89 23.01
C GLU A 361 5.36 3.96 22.02
N LEU A 362 5.31 3.60 20.74
CA LEU A 362 4.87 4.44 19.64
C LEU A 362 3.35 4.48 19.58
N ARG A 363 2.77 5.65 19.32
CA ARG A 363 1.34 5.91 19.37
C ARG A 363 0.85 6.45 18.04
N PHE A 364 0.00 5.69 17.37
CA PHE A 364 -0.73 6.14 16.19
C PHE A 364 -2.08 6.68 16.65
N GLY A 365 -2.04 7.80 17.38
CA GLY A 365 -3.20 8.40 18.05
C GLY A 365 -3.94 9.47 17.24
N HIS A 366 -3.47 9.77 16.03
CA HIS A 366 -4.00 10.78 15.11
C HIS A 366 -3.68 10.37 13.67
N PRO A 367 -4.16 11.08 12.63
CA PRO A 367 -3.99 10.65 11.26
C PRO A 367 -2.56 10.29 10.87
N TYR A 368 -2.41 9.22 10.11
CA TYR A 368 -1.11 8.62 9.74
C TYR A 368 -1.17 7.95 8.37
N ALA A 369 -0.01 7.67 7.79
CA ALA A 369 0.13 7.01 6.50
C ALA A 369 0.38 5.51 6.64
N VAL A 370 -0.11 4.71 5.69
CA VAL A 370 0.21 3.28 5.56
C VAL A 370 0.68 3.00 4.14
N VAL A 371 1.73 2.20 3.97
CA VAL A 371 2.24 1.74 2.68
C VAL A 371 2.43 0.22 2.73
N ALA A 372 1.84 -0.50 1.78
CA ALA A 372 2.04 -1.93 1.60
C ALA A 372 3.04 -2.16 0.47
N VAL A 373 4.17 -2.79 0.79
CA VAL A 373 5.28 -3.04 -0.12
C VAL A 373 5.39 -4.53 -0.41
N ALA A 374 5.52 -4.92 -1.68
CA ALA A 374 5.76 -6.31 -2.05
C ALA A 374 7.18 -6.75 -1.67
N THR A 375 7.31 -7.96 -1.13
CA THR A 375 8.59 -8.56 -0.74
C THR A 375 8.70 -9.96 -1.31
N ASP A 376 9.83 -10.29 -1.94
CA ASP A 376 10.18 -11.65 -2.36
C ASP A 376 11.63 -12.00 -1.93
N SER A 377 11.98 -13.29 -1.90
CA SER A 377 13.25 -13.81 -1.38
C SER A 377 14.48 -13.61 -2.29
N ALA A 378 14.37 -12.91 -3.41
CA ALA A 378 15.47 -12.81 -4.37
C ALA A 378 15.69 -11.42 -4.99
N GLY A 379 15.07 -10.37 -4.44
CA GLY A 379 15.14 -9.04 -5.07
C GLY A 379 14.52 -9.05 -6.47
N GLY A 380 13.48 -9.86 -6.65
CA GLY A 380 12.71 -9.99 -7.87
C GLY A 380 12.04 -8.68 -8.26
N PRO A 381 11.35 -8.64 -9.41
CA PRO A 381 10.83 -7.41 -9.99
C PRO A 381 9.83 -6.69 -9.06
N TRP A 382 9.26 -7.39 -8.07
CA TRP A 382 8.31 -6.86 -7.10
C TRP A 382 8.93 -6.43 -5.78
N HIS A 383 10.12 -6.93 -5.43
CA HIS A 383 10.73 -6.64 -4.14
C HIS A 383 10.95 -5.13 -3.94
N GLY A 384 10.40 -4.60 -2.85
CA GLY A 384 10.49 -3.18 -2.51
C GLY A 384 9.53 -2.27 -3.28
N LEU A 385 8.56 -2.82 -4.04
CA LEU A 385 7.57 -2.02 -4.75
C LEU A 385 6.37 -1.68 -3.86
N PRO A 386 6.03 -0.39 -3.69
CA PRO A 386 4.79 0.00 -3.04
C PRO A 386 3.60 -0.33 -3.95
N VAL A 387 2.68 -1.15 -3.44
CA VAL A 387 1.50 -1.62 -4.17
C VAL A 387 0.27 -0.79 -3.80
N TYR A 388 0.11 -0.54 -2.50
CA TYR A 388 -0.97 0.26 -1.94
C TYR A 388 -0.43 1.29 -0.97
N SER A 389 -1.13 2.41 -0.86
CA SER A 389 -0.89 3.40 0.17
C SER A 389 -2.20 4.05 0.60
N ALA A 390 -2.27 4.44 1.88
CA ALA A 390 -3.48 4.93 2.51
C ALA A 390 -3.18 6.09 3.46
N TRP A 391 -4.15 6.99 3.58
CA TRP A 391 -4.22 8.00 4.63
C TRP A 391 -5.30 7.59 5.62
N VAL A 392 -4.90 7.29 6.85
CA VAL A 392 -5.79 6.82 7.91
C VAL A 392 -6.25 8.02 8.74
N ALA A 393 -7.47 8.49 8.51
CA ALA A 393 -8.04 9.60 9.28
C ALA A 393 -9.31 9.21 10.06
N GLN A 394 -9.90 8.06 9.74
CA GLN A 394 -11.12 7.53 10.35
C GLN A 394 -10.88 6.10 10.83
N PRO A 395 -10.39 5.92 12.08
CA PRO A 395 -10.25 4.58 12.64
C PRO A 395 -11.62 3.95 12.92
N GLN A 396 -11.61 2.64 13.12
CA GLN A 396 -12.76 1.83 13.48
C GLN A 396 -12.50 1.11 14.80
N GLU A 397 -13.58 0.83 15.53
CA GLU A 397 -13.54 -0.03 16.71
C GLU A 397 -13.10 -1.45 16.32
N LEU A 398 -12.38 -2.13 17.21
CA LEU A 398 -12.02 -3.53 17.01
C LEU A 398 -13.31 -4.37 16.93
N PRO A 399 -13.57 -5.06 15.81
CA PRO A 399 -14.76 -5.89 15.67
C PRO A 399 -14.83 -7.01 16.71
N ASP A 400 -16.02 -7.31 17.23
CA ASP A 400 -16.20 -8.29 18.32
C ASP A 400 -15.81 -9.72 17.92
N ASP A 401 -15.91 -10.05 16.63
CA ASP A 401 -15.50 -11.33 16.07
C ASP A 401 -13.98 -11.53 16.06
N GLU A 402 -13.19 -10.44 16.10
CA GLU A 402 -11.73 -10.47 16.21
C GLU A 402 -11.23 -10.53 17.67
N LEU A 403 -12.13 -10.53 18.66
CA LEU A 403 -11.77 -10.71 20.08
C LEU A 403 -11.54 -12.17 20.45
N ALA A 404 -12.30 -13.07 19.83
CA ALA A 404 -12.25 -14.50 20.12
C ALA A 404 -10.97 -15.12 19.53
N ASP A 405 -10.32 -16.00 20.30
CA ASP A 405 -9.18 -16.79 19.83
C ASP A 405 -9.57 -18.29 19.84
N PRO A 406 -9.79 -18.91 18.66
CA PRO A 406 -9.80 -18.34 17.31
C PRO A 406 -11.12 -17.59 17.00
N PRO A 407 -11.16 -16.73 15.95
CA PRO A 407 -12.35 -15.99 15.55
C PRO A 407 -13.50 -16.90 15.10
N ARG A 408 -14.74 -16.42 15.20
CA ARG A 408 -15.97 -17.22 14.94
C ARG A 408 -16.28 -17.45 13.46
N GLN A 409 -15.67 -16.74 12.53
CA GLN A 409 -15.82 -16.94 11.08
C GLN A 409 -14.49 -16.80 10.35
N TRP A 410 -14.31 -17.66 9.33
CA TRP A 410 -13.17 -17.74 8.42
C TRP A 410 -13.67 -17.52 6.99
#